data_AF-X1EHY6-F1
#
_entry.id   AF-X1EHY6-F1
#
_cell.length_a   1.000
_cell.length_b   1.000
_cell.length_c   1.000
_cell.angle_alpha   90.00
_cell.angle_beta   90.00
_cell.angle_gamma   90.00
#
_symmetry.space_group_name_H-M   'P 1'
#
loop_
_entity.id
_entity.type
_entity.pdbx_description
1 polymer ?
#
loop_
_entity_poly.entity_id
_entity_poly.type
_entity_poly.pdbx_seq_one_letter_code
_entity_poly.pdbx_strand_id
1 'polypeptide(L)'
;MITMCRVAGLADSVGMEISDAVQIAAYGFPMGDPNIPIVELGMGTLDTSKAVILMIGHNVAPGVELVDYIREKGVEDKVDVGAICCTAHDLTRYYDGAKIVGSMSRQLHVIRSGIPDVVMVDEQCVNLRSFEQAQLIGAPFIATNEKNMSGLPDRTSDPVDEIVDDLVSGKEPGVLILDPIKAGTVAAE
;
A
#
# COMPACT_ATOMS: atom_id res chain seq x y z
N MET A 1 -29.03 -22.92 -9.94
CA MET A 1 -27.69 -22.31 -10.12
C MET A 1 -27.78 -20.80 -10.37
N ILE A 2 -28.50 -20.33 -11.41
CA ILE A 2 -28.63 -18.89 -11.75
C ILE A 2 -29.17 -18.03 -10.59
N THR A 3 -30.21 -18.47 -9.87
CA THR A 3 -30.79 -17.72 -8.75
C THR A 3 -29.77 -17.47 -7.63
N MET A 4 -28.87 -18.42 -7.37
CA MET A 4 -27.86 -18.31 -6.32
C MET A 4 -26.77 -17.30 -6.70
N CYS A 5 -26.35 -17.26 -7.97
CA CYS A 5 -25.43 -16.25 -8.47
C CYS A 5 -26.02 -14.83 -8.36
N ARG A 6 -27.34 -14.67 -8.56
CA ARG A 6 -28.01 -13.36 -8.39
C ARG A 6 -27.99 -12.89 -6.94
N VAL A 7 -28.22 -13.79 -5.99
CA VAL A 7 -28.13 -13.48 -4.56
C VAL A 7 -26.69 -13.12 -4.18
N ALA A 8 -25.70 -13.84 -4.71
CA ALA A 8 -24.29 -13.53 -4.50
C ALA A 8 -23.92 -12.13 -5.02
N GLY A 9 -24.39 -11.75 -6.22
CA GLY A 9 -24.14 -10.40 -6.76
C GLY A 9 -24.78 -9.27 -5.95
N LEU A 10 -25.96 -9.51 -5.37
CA LEU A 10 -26.57 -8.55 -4.43
C LEU A 10 -25.74 -8.44 -3.15
N ALA A 11 -25.33 -9.56 -2.57
CA ALA A 11 -24.51 -9.58 -1.35
C ALA A 11 -23.14 -8.92 -1.57
N ASP A 12 -22.54 -9.11 -2.75
CA ASP A 12 -21.30 -8.45 -3.16
C ASP A 12 -21.47 -6.92 -3.20
N SER A 13 -22.55 -6.43 -3.80
CA SER A 13 -22.86 -4.99 -3.83
C SER A 13 -23.03 -4.40 -2.43
N VAL A 14 -23.73 -5.12 -1.54
CA VAL A 14 -23.89 -4.71 -0.13
C VAL A 14 -22.54 -4.69 0.60
N GLY A 15 -21.69 -5.68 0.36
CA GLY A 15 -20.34 -5.72 0.92
C GLY A 15 -19.47 -4.54 0.46
N MET A 16 -19.51 -4.21 -0.84
CA MET A 16 -18.83 -3.04 -1.39
C MET A 16 -19.33 -1.73 -0.78
N GLU A 17 -20.66 -1.57 -0.65
CA GLU A 17 -21.26 -0.37 -0.06
C GLU A 17 -20.85 -0.20 1.42
N ILE A 18 -20.90 -1.27 2.21
CA ILE A 18 -20.45 -1.24 3.61
C ILE A 18 -18.97 -0.85 3.68
N SER A 19 -18.13 -1.49 2.87
CA SER A 19 -16.67 -1.27 2.89
C SER A 19 -16.32 0.18 2.57
N ASP A 20 -16.96 0.77 1.55
CA ASP A 20 -16.68 2.15 1.16
C ASP A 20 -17.29 3.16 2.15
N ALA A 21 -18.50 2.91 2.66
CA ALA A 21 -19.15 3.81 3.61
C ALA A 21 -18.37 3.93 4.93
N VAL A 22 -17.81 2.83 5.46
CA VAL A 22 -17.06 2.87 6.72
C VAL A 22 -15.74 3.62 6.58
N GLN A 23 -15.01 3.43 5.47
CA GLN A 23 -13.74 4.15 5.26
C GLN A 23 -13.96 5.63 4.97
N ILE A 24 -15.04 5.99 4.24
CA ILE A 24 -15.43 7.40 4.08
C ILE A 24 -15.65 8.06 5.44
N ALA A 25 -16.42 7.41 6.31
CA ALA A 25 -16.74 7.95 7.62
C ALA A 25 -15.53 8.01 8.57
N ALA A 26 -14.66 6.99 8.54
CA ALA A 26 -13.53 6.87 9.45
C ALA A 26 -12.34 7.76 9.04
N TYR A 27 -12.00 7.79 7.75
CA TYR A 27 -10.83 8.51 7.23
C TYR A 27 -11.17 9.88 6.63
N GLY A 28 -12.44 10.28 6.64
CA GLY A 28 -12.86 11.60 6.16
C GLY A 28 -12.70 11.76 4.65
N PHE A 29 -12.91 10.70 3.87
CA PHE A 29 -12.82 10.78 2.41
C PHE A 29 -13.88 11.73 1.83
N PRO A 30 -13.68 12.24 0.58
CA PRO A 30 -14.66 13.09 -0.07
C PRO A 30 -16.06 12.46 -0.14
N MET A 31 -17.09 13.26 0.21
CA MET A 31 -18.49 12.83 0.28
C MET A 31 -19.35 13.61 -0.72
N GLY A 32 -19.53 13.05 -1.92
CA GLY A 32 -20.37 13.66 -2.96
C GLY A 32 -19.90 15.04 -3.42
N ASP A 33 -18.63 15.37 -3.20
CA ASP A 33 -18.03 16.64 -3.60
C ASP A 33 -17.62 16.60 -5.08
N PRO A 34 -18.16 17.47 -5.93
CA PRO A 34 -17.72 17.56 -7.32
C PRO A 34 -16.33 18.21 -7.50
N ASN A 35 -15.80 18.90 -6.48
CA ASN A 35 -14.54 19.64 -6.52
C ASN A 35 -13.44 18.94 -5.71
N ILE A 36 -13.14 17.70 -6.07
CA ILE A 36 -12.03 16.94 -5.48
C ILE A 36 -10.68 17.28 -6.15
N PRO A 37 -9.55 17.26 -5.41
CA PRO A 37 -8.23 17.48 -5.98
C PRO A 37 -7.92 16.53 -7.15
N ILE A 38 -7.23 17.05 -8.16
CA ILE A 38 -6.70 16.22 -9.24
C ILE A 38 -5.47 15.49 -8.71
N VAL A 39 -5.48 14.17 -8.86
CA VAL A 39 -4.39 13.30 -8.42
C VAL A 39 -3.49 12.95 -9.59
N GLU A 40 -2.20 12.81 -9.30
CA GLU A 40 -1.21 12.45 -10.30
C GLU A 40 -1.30 10.95 -10.67
N LEU A 41 -1.14 10.65 -11.96
CA LEU A 41 -1.32 9.32 -12.53
C LEU A 41 -0.13 8.90 -13.40
N GLY A 42 0.41 7.71 -13.10
CA GLY A 42 1.43 7.01 -13.87
C GLY A 42 2.81 7.05 -13.21
N MET A 43 3.62 6.01 -13.43
CA MET A 43 4.95 5.90 -12.82
C MET A 43 5.89 7.09 -13.07
N GLY A 44 5.67 7.84 -14.15
CA GLY A 44 6.50 9.01 -14.49
C GLY A 44 6.25 10.23 -13.60
N THR A 45 5.27 10.18 -12.70
CA THR A 45 5.03 11.25 -11.71
C THR A 45 5.81 11.02 -10.43
N LEU A 46 6.40 9.83 -10.22
CA LEU A 46 7.23 9.55 -9.06
C LEU A 46 8.50 10.41 -9.09
N ASP A 47 8.81 11.04 -7.96
CA ASP A 47 9.98 11.88 -7.76
C ASP A 47 11.13 11.03 -7.21
N THR A 48 12.00 10.58 -8.11
CA THR A 48 13.15 9.73 -7.77
C THR A 48 14.28 10.48 -7.06
N SER A 49 14.11 11.77 -6.72
CA SER A 49 15.02 12.49 -5.83
C SER A 49 14.69 12.27 -4.34
N LYS A 50 13.51 11.72 -4.06
CA LYS A 50 12.99 11.33 -2.74
C LYS A 50 13.08 9.81 -2.55
N ALA A 51 12.89 9.35 -1.32
CA ALA A 51 12.67 7.94 -1.04
C ALA A 51 11.28 7.53 -1.53
N VAL A 52 11.18 6.49 -2.36
CA VAL A 52 9.93 6.06 -2.99
C VAL A 52 9.37 4.82 -2.31
N ILE A 53 8.20 4.94 -1.69
CA ILE A 53 7.46 3.81 -1.14
C ILE A 53 6.37 3.41 -2.11
N LEU A 54 6.39 2.16 -2.56
CA LEU A 54 5.37 1.59 -3.43
C LEU A 54 4.40 0.70 -2.64
N MET A 55 3.12 1.07 -2.63
CA MET A 55 2.03 0.29 -2.04
C MET A 55 1.24 -0.48 -3.10
N ILE A 56 0.84 -1.72 -2.80
CA ILE A 56 0.07 -2.56 -3.72
C ILE A 56 -1.03 -3.32 -2.99
N GLY A 57 -2.29 -3.11 -3.40
CA GLY A 57 -3.44 -3.89 -2.94
C GLY A 57 -4.75 -3.09 -2.87
N HIS A 58 -5.55 -3.32 -1.84
CA HIS A 58 -6.91 -2.83 -1.63
C HIS A 58 -7.15 -2.23 -0.25
N ASN A 59 -6.66 -2.84 0.83
CA ASN A 59 -6.90 -2.32 2.18
C ASN A 59 -5.97 -1.13 2.47
N VAL A 60 -6.55 0.07 2.53
CA VAL A 60 -5.80 1.32 2.68
C VAL A 60 -5.23 1.55 4.08
N ALA A 61 -5.65 0.80 5.10
CA ALA A 61 -5.31 1.09 6.50
C ALA A 61 -3.78 1.24 6.75
N PRO A 62 -2.89 0.35 6.26
CA PRO A 62 -1.44 0.55 6.42
C PRO A 62 -0.92 1.81 5.69
N GLY A 63 -1.57 2.21 4.60
CA GLY A 63 -1.20 3.42 3.85
C GLY A 63 -1.61 4.70 4.56
N VAL A 64 -2.76 4.69 5.23
CA VAL A 64 -3.17 5.80 6.10
C VAL A 64 -2.16 5.98 7.24
N GLU A 65 -1.79 4.91 7.93
CA GLU A 65 -0.82 4.96 9.03
C GLU A 65 0.57 5.40 8.57
N LEU A 66 1.00 4.98 7.37
CA LEU A 66 2.23 5.49 6.74
C LEU A 66 2.17 7.01 6.54
N VAL A 67 1.08 7.51 5.96
CA VAL A 67 0.89 8.93 5.70
C VAL A 67 0.85 9.74 6.99
N ASP A 68 0.14 9.25 8.00
CA ASP A 68 0.07 9.93 9.30
C ASP A 68 1.46 9.98 9.95
N TYR A 69 2.24 8.91 9.88
CA TYR A 69 3.60 8.89 10.38
C TYR A 69 4.51 9.93 9.71
N ILE A 70 4.53 10.00 8.36
CA ILE A 70 5.38 10.97 7.64
C ILE A 70 4.96 12.42 7.89
N ARG A 71 3.65 12.67 8.09
CA ARG A 71 3.11 13.99 8.48
C ARG A 71 3.54 14.37 9.88
N GLU A 72 3.38 13.47 10.84
CA GLU A 72 3.78 13.70 12.24
C GLU A 72 5.29 13.96 12.38
N LYS A 73 6.10 13.30 11.55
CA LYS A 73 7.55 13.50 11.50
C LYS A 73 7.99 14.71 10.67
N GLY A 74 7.09 15.30 9.87
CA GLY A 74 7.37 16.43 8.99
C GLY A 74 8.39 16.07 7.90
N VAL A 75 8.28 14.88 7.31
CA VAL A 75 9.18 14.37 6.26
C VAL A 75 8.48 14.11 4.92
N GLU A 76 7.29 14.65 4.72
CA GLU A 76 6.52 14.58 3.47
C GLU A 76 7.31 15.10 2.24
N ASP A 77 8.27 16.01 2.46
CA ASP A 77 9.14 16.53 1.41
C ASP A 77 10.26 15.56 1.00
N LYS A 78 10.49 14.49 1.77
CA LYS A 78 11.57 13.50 1.55
C LYS A 78 11.07 12.14 1.10
N VAL A 79 9.78 11.86 1.25
CA VAL A 79 9.16 10.59 0.90
C VAL A 79 8.15 10.84 -0.22
N ASP A 80 8.19 9.99 -1.24
CA ASP A 80 7.21 9.96 -2.31
C ASP A 80 6.42 8.66 -2.27
N VAL A 81 5.09 8.77 -2.17
CA VAL A 81 4.21 7.62 -1.96
C VAL A 81 3.47 7.29 -3.25
N GLY A 82 3.84 6.17 -3.85
CA GLY A 82 3.17 5.62 -5.02
C GLY A 82 2.33 4.41 -4.66
N ALA A 83 1.18 4.25 -5.29
CA ALA A 83 0.31 3.10 -5.04
C ALA A 83 -0.26 2.49 -6.34
N ILE A 84 -0.60 1.19 -6.29
CA ILE A 84 -1.19 0.43 -7.39
C ILE A 84 -2.43 -0.34 -6.92
N CYS A 85 -3.46 -0.43 -7.77
CA CYS A 85 -4.78 -1.02 -7.50
C CYS A 85 -5.67 -0.13 -6.61
N CYS A 86 -6.66 -0.70 -5.93
CA CYS A 86 -7.68 0.06 -5.19
C CYS A 86 -7.09 0.87 -4.04
N THR A 87 -6.03 0.37 -3.38
CA THR A 87 -5.32 1.11 -2.34
C THR A 87 -4.78 2.45 -2.86
N ALA A 88 -4.46 2.56 -4.16
CA ALA A 88 -4.06 3.84 -4.76
C ALA A 88 -5.19 4.86 -4.81
N HIS A 89 -6.41 4.40 -5.11
CA HIS A 89 -7.59 5.25 -5.12
C HIS A 89 -7.97 5.67 -3.70
N ASP A 90 -7.96 4.74 -2.75
CA ASP A 90 -8.33 5.04 -1.37
C ASP A 90 -7.27 5.92 -0.68
N LEU A 91 -5.98 5.68 -0.91
CA LEU A 91 -4.93 6.50 -0.35
C LEU A 91 -4.97 7.93 -0.89
N THR A 92 -5.27 8.12 -2.19
CA THR A 92 -5.41 9.46 -2.77
C THR A 92 -6.69 10.19 -2.39
N ARG A 93 -7.68 9.48 -1.81
CA ARG A 93 -8.83 10.12 -1.13
C ARG A 93 -8.46 10.64 0.26
N TYR A 94 -7.41 10.10 0.88
CA TYR A 94 -6.87 10.53 2.17
C TYR A 94 -5.77 11.60 2.06
N TYR A 95 -4.92 11.44 1.04
CA TYR A 95 -3.71 12.21 0.86
C TYR A 95 -3.48 12.51 -0.62
N ASP A 96 -3.67 13.76 -0.99
CA ASP A 96 -3.51 14.27 -2.36
C ASP A 96 -2.05 14.28 -2.84
N GLY A 97 -1.08 14.15 -1.93
CA GLY A 97 0.33 13.93 -2.27
C GLY A 97 0.69 12.50 -2.69
N ALA A 98 -0.21 11.52 -2.50
CA ALA A 98 -0.01 10.17 -3.01
C ALA A 98 -0.27 10.10 -4.53
N LYS A 99 0.40 9.15 -5.20
CA LYS A 99 0.34 8.99 -6.67
C LYS A 99 -0.30 7.67 -7.06
N ILE A 100 -1.19 7.71 -8.04
CA ILE A 100 -1.72 6.49 -8.67
C ILE A 100 -0.71 6.03 -9.71
N VAL A 101 0.14 5.07 -9.38
CA VAL A 101 1.24 4.64 -10.25
C VAL A 101 0.74 3.82 -11.45
N GLY A 102 -0.36 3.09 -11.26
CA GLY A 102 -1.02 2.35 -12.33
C GLY A 102 -2.01 1.30 -11.85
N SER A 103 -2.44 0.44 -12.77
CA SER A 103 -3.30 -0.72 -12.48
C SER A 103 -2.48 -1.98 -12.18
N MET A 104 -3.16 -3.08 -11.83
CA MET A 104 -2.53 -4.40 -11.60
C MET A 104 -1.52 -4.80 -12.68
N SER A 105 -1.81 -4.50 -13.95
CA SER A 105 -0.92 -4.80 -15.10
C SER A 105 0.46 -4.13 -15.02
N ARG A 106 0.60 -3.07 -14.22
CA ARG A 106 1.83 -2.30 -14.06
C ARG A 106 2.70 -2.74 -12.88
N GLN A 107 2.21 -3.55 -11.95
CA GLN A 107 2.94 -3.92 -10.72
C GLN A 107 4.37 -4.37 -11.00
N LEU A 108 4.54 -5.41 -11.83
CA LEU A 108 5.87 -5.94 -12.13
C LEU A 108 6.74 -4.95 -12.93
N HIS A 109 6.14 -4.11 -13.77
CA HIS A 109 6.88 -3.10 -14.54
C HIS A 109 7.45 -2.02 -13.62
N VAL A 110 6.65 -1.59 -12.63
CA VAL A 110 7.05 -0.57 -11.67
C VAL A 110 8.10 -1.14 -10.72
N ILE A 111 7.89 -2.33 -10.16
CA ILE A 111 8.91 -2.97 -9.31
C ILE A 111 10.22 -3.13 -10.10
N ARG A 112 10.17 -3.68 -11.32
CA ARG A 112 11.38 -3.92 -12.13
C ARG A 112 12.02 -2.66 -12.71
N SER A 113 11.38 -1.50 -12.60
CA SER A 113 12.02 -0.23 -12.93
C SER A 113 13.16 0.11 -11.96
N GLY A 114 13.16 -0.47 -10.75
CA GLY A 114 14.12 -0.15 -9.70
C GLY A 114 13.85 1.19 -9.01
N ILE A 115 12.71 1.83 -9.29
CA ILE A 115 12.30 3.08 -8.65
C ILE A 115 11.90 2.89 -7.18
N PRO A 116 11.12 1.86 -6.79
CA PRO A 116 10.71 1.70 -5.40
C PRO A 116 11.90 1.37 -4.50
N ASP A 117 12.08 2.14 -3.44
CA ASP A 117 13.04 1.85 -2.36
C ASP A 117 12.45 0.82 -1.39
N VAL A 118 11.14 0.88 -1.13
CA VAL A 118 10.38 -0.08 -0.32
C VAL A 118 9.13 -0.52 -1.06
N VAL A 119 8.78 -1.81 -0.98
CA VAL A 119 7.52 -2.35 -1.51
C VAL A 119 6.67 -2.86 -0.36
N MET A 120 5.51 -2.23 -0.14
CA MET A 120 4.52 -2.65 0.83
C MET A 120 3.31 -3.27 0.12
N VAL A 121 2.86 -4.44 0.56
CA VAL A 121 1.69 -5.11 -0.02
C VAL A 121 0.65 -5.45 1.04
N ASP A 122 -0.62 -5.29 0.65
CA ASP A 122 -1.75 -5.77 1.44
C ASP A 122 -2.32 -7.07 0.82
N GLU A 123 -3.61 -7.12 0.52
CA GLU A 123 -4.37 -8.19 -0.08
C GLU A 123 -4.91 -7.85 -1.49
N GLN A 124 -5.37 -8.89 -2.19
CA GLN A 124 -6.14 -8.83 -3.43
C GLN A 124 -5.45 -8.13 -4.63
N CYS A 125 -5.50 -8.77 -5.79
CA CYS A 125 -4.80 -8.34 -7.01
C CYS A 125 -3.29 -8.07 -6.84
N VAL A 126 -2.65 -8.50 -5.75
CA VAL A 126 -1.18 -8.44 -5.61
C VAL A 126 -0.59 -9.58 -6.44
N ASN A 127 0.35 -9.25 -7.34
CA ASN A 127 1.02 -10.25 -8.13
C ASN A 127 1.86 -11.15 -7.23
N LEU A 128 1.70 -12.46 -7.35
CA LEU A 128 2.39 -13.46 -6.50
C LEU A 128 3.92 -13.42 -6.65
N ARG A 129 4.44 -12.80 -7.72
CA ARG A 129 5.88 -12.62 -7.94
C ARG A 129 6.41 -11.30 -7.43
N SER A 130 5.59 -10.46 -6.79
CA SER A 130 6.02 -9.13 -6.33
C SER A 130 7.20 -9.22 -5.37
N PHE A 131 7.19 -10.19 -4.44
CA PHE A 131 8.31 -10.42 -3.53
C PHE A 131 9.60 -10.80 -4.27
N GLU A 132 9.55 -11.82 -5.14
CA GLU A 132 10.69 -12.21 -5.98
C GLU A 132 11.22 -11.02 -6.80
N GLN A 133 10.33 -10.19 -7.38
CA GLN A 133 10.77 -9.06 -8.19
C GLN A 133 11.37 -7.92 -7.36
N ALA A 134 10.88 -7.68 -6.14
CA ALA A 134 11.43 -6.70 -5.20
C ALA A 134 12.85 -7.10 -4.75
N GLN A 135 13.05 -8.38 -4.45
CA GLN A 135 14.37 -8.92 -4.13
C GLN A 135 15.40 -8.67 -5.25
N LEU A 136 14.98 -8.78 -6.52
CA LEU A 136 15.86 -8.56 -7.67
C LEU A 136 16.31 -7.10 -7.84
N ILE A 137 15.66 -6.14 -7.17
CA ILE A 137 16.08 -4.73 -7.14
C ILE A 137 16.66 -4.32 -5.78
N GLY A 138 16.69 -5.23 -4.80
CA GLY A 138 17.19 -4.96 -3.45
C GLY A 138 16.22 -4.15 -2.57
N ALA A 139 14.97 -3.98 -2.98
CA ALA A 139 13.97 -3.25 -2.19
C ALA A 139 13.40 -4.17 -1.09
N PRO A 140 13.42 -3.74 0.20
CA PRO A 140 12.72 -4.41 1.27
C PRO A 140 11.23 -4.60 0.96
N PHE A 141 10.70 -5.75 1.35
CA PHE A 141 9.31 -6.12 1.09
C PHE A 141 8.52 -6.30 2.38
N ILE A 142 7.43 -5.55 2.55
CA ILE A 142 6.61 -5.58 3.76
C ILE A 142 5.21 -6.10 3.39
N ALA A 143 4.86 -7.29 3.87
CA ALA A 143 3.50 -7.80 3.79
C ALA A 143 2.70 -7.35 5.03
N THR A 144 1.47 -6.86 4.83
CA THR A 144 0.67 -6.27 5.91
C THR A 144 -0.66 -6.96 6.17
N ASN A 145 -0.92 -8.08 5.49
CA ASN A 145 -2.22 -8.75 5.54
C ASN A 145 -2.07 -10.27 5.59
N GLU A 146 -2.79 -10.90 6.51
CA GLU A 146 -2.83 -12.35 6.71
C GLU A 146 -3.29 -13.15 5.47
N LYS A 147 -4.03 -12.52 4.55
CA LYS A 147 -4.44 -13.16 3.29
C LYS A 147 -3.29 -13.28 2.28
N ASN A 148 -2.22 -12.52 2.48
CA ASN A 148 -1.03 -12.50 1.63
C ASN A 148 0.23 -12.27 2.46
N MET A 149 0.70 -13.32 3.12
CA MET A 149 1.88 -13.28 3.99
C MET A 149 3.21 -13.44 3.22
N SER A 150 3.15 -13.79 1.93
CA SER A 150 4.33 -14.02 1.07
C SER A 150 5.38 -15.01 1.62
N GLY A 151 5.03 -15.83 2.62
CA GLY A 151 5.96 -16.76 3.29
C GLY A 151 7.03 -16.07 4.14
N LEU A 152 6.82 -14.79 4.49
CA LEU A 152 7.77 -13.96 5.24
C LEU A 152 7.72 -14.26 6.73
N PRO A 153 8.83 -14.02 7.47
CA PRO A 153 8.81 -14.09 8.93
C PRO A 153 7.85 -13.06 9.50
N ASP A 154 6.98 -13.50 10.42
CA ASP A 154 6.12 -12.61 11.19
C ASP A 154 6.94 -11.86 12.23
N ARG A 155 7.06 -10.54 12.06
CA ARG A 155 7.78 -9.64 12.96
C ARG A 155 6.82 -8.67 13.67
N THR A 156 5.51 -8.95 13.65
CA THR A 156 4.49 -8.06 14.24
C THR A 156 4.76 -7.75 15.71
N SER A 157 5.37 -8.67 16.46
CA SER A 157 5.67 -8.48 17.89
C SER A 157 7.03 -7.85 18.17
N ASP A 158 7.88 -7.69 17.16
CA ASP A 158 9.27 -7.27 17.34
C ASP A 158 9.40 -5.74 17.44
N PRO A 159 10.47 -5.21 18.05
CA PRO A 159 10.73 -3.77 18.07
C PRO A 159 10.94 -3.22 16.65
N VAL A 160 10.45 -2.01 16.39
CA VAL A 160 10.57 -1.33 15.08
C VAL A 160 12.03 -1.24 14.64
N ASP A 161 12.91 -0.74 15.52
CA ASP A 161 14.33 -0.54 15.21
C ASP A 161 15.04 -1.84 14.78
N GLU A 162 14.70 -2.98 15.41
CA GLU A 162 15.27 -4.28 15.04
C GLU A 162 14.79 -4.76 13.66
N ILE A 163 13.55 -4.44 13.30
CA ILE A 163 13.00 -4.78 11.98
C ILE A 163 13.68 -3.90 10.90
N VAL A 164 13.77 -2.60 11.15
CA VAL A 164 14.41 -1.64 10.23
C VAL A 164 15.88 -2.01 10.01
N ASP A 165 16.63 -2.29 11.08
CA ASP A 165 18.03 -2.72 10.98
C ASP A 165 18.21 -3.98 10.13
N ASP A 166 17.34 -4.98 10.31
CA ASP A 166 17.38 -6.23 9.54
C ASP A 166 17.06 -6.03 8.05
N LEU A 167 16.11 -5.14 7.73
CA LEU A 167 15.72 -4.80 6.36
C LEU A 167 16.81 -3.96 5.66
N VAL A 168 17.29 -2.89 6.31
CA VAL A 168 18.30 -1.97 5.76
C VAL A 168 19.66 -2.65 5.58
N SER A 169 20.04 -3.54 6.51
CA SER A 169 21.28 -4.33 6.38
C SER A 169 21.20 -5.42 5.29
N GLY A 170 20.00 -5.70 4.78
CA GLY A 170 19.74 -6.79 3.83
C GLY A 170 19.83 -8.18 4.45
N LYS A 171 19.80 -8.28 5.78
CA LYS A 171 19.78 -9.56 6.50
C LYS A 171 18.48 -10.31 6.20
N GLU A 172 17.36 -9.59 6.19
CA GLU A 172 16.07 -10.12 5.76
C GLU A 172 15.56 -9.33 4.54
N PRO A 173 15.19 -9.98 3.43
CA PRO A 173 14.69 -9.30 2.24
C PRO A 173 13.24 -8.81 2.39
N GLY A 174 12.55 -9.21 3.45
CA GLY A 174 11.18 -8.81 3.70
C GLY A 174 10.61 -9.42 4.98
N VAL A 175 9.50 -8.84 5.44
CA VAL A 175 8.85 -9.18 6.72
C VAL A 175 7.33 -9.13 6.59
N LEU A 176 6.64 -9.86 7.47
CA LEU A 176 5.21 -9.73 7.70
C LEU A 176 4.98 -8.88 8.96
N ILE A 177 4.13 -7.85 8.84
CA ILE A 177 3.73 -6.98 9.96
C ILE A 177 2.21 -6.77 9.87
N LEU A 178 1.45 -7.41 10.77
CA LEU A 178 -0.02 -7.36 10.76
C LEU A 178 -0.60 -6.14 11.50
N ASP A 179 0.23 -5.42 12.26
CA ASP A 179 -0.14 -4.15 12.86
C ASP A 179 0.08 -3.01 11.84
N PRO A 180 -0.99 -2.35 11.35
CA PRO A 180 -0.87 -1.32 10.32
C PRO A 180 -0.07 -0.09 10.78
N ILE A 181 -0.14 0.26 12.07
CA ILE A 181 0.61 1.39 12.65
C ILE A 181 2.12 1.08 12.56
N LYS A 182 2.49 -0.12 13.00
CA LYS A 182 3.87 -0.59 12.92
C LYS A 182 4.34 -0.73 11.48
N ALA A 183 3.51 -1.24 10.58
CA ALA A 183 3.86 -1.40 9.17
C ALA A 183 4.14 -0.04 8.49
N GLY A 184 3.29 0.95 8.74
CA GLY A 184 3.49 2.32 8.24
C GLY A 184 4.78 2.95 8.79
N THR A 185 5.04 2.76 10.08
CA THR A 185 6.28 3.23 10.74
C THR A 185 7.53 2.59 10.12
N VAL A 186 7.57 1.25 10.02
CA VAL A 186 8.73 0.50 9.50
C VAL A 186 9.01 0.82 8.03
N ALA A 187 7.98 1.14 7.24
CA ALA A 187 8.19 1.49 5.84
C ALA A 187 8.74 2.90 5.62
N ALA A 188 8.53 3.80 6.59
CA ALA A 188 8.97 5.19 6.51
C ALA A 188 10.40 5.41 7.05
N GLU A 189 10.84 4.60 8.01
CA GLU A 189 12.18 4.61 8.62
C GLU A 189 13.20 3.84 7.78
#